data_AF-A0A9D5ZRE7-F1
#
_entry.id   AF-A0A9D5ZRE7-F1
#
_cell.length_a   1.000
_cell.length_b   1.000
_cell.length_c   1.000
_cell.angle_alpha   90.00
_cell.angle_beta   90.00
_cell.angle_gamma   90.00
#
_symmetry.space_group_name_H-M   'P 1'
#
loop_
_entity.id
_entity.type
_entity.pdbx_description
1 polymer ?
#
loop_
_entity_poly.entity_id
_entity_poly.type
_entity_poly.pdbx_seq_one_letter_code
_entity_poly.pdbx_strand_id
1 'polypeptide(L)' 'MLTAFTIVSNLTFAGNADDTKWIAQCMMDNKDEGQPTEVVQKYCECMNDKMDKNETQSITEWEKTHTAEKKECSEKAGWK' A
#
# COMPACT_ATOMS: atom_id res chain seq x y z
N MET A 1 -16.57 21.15 24.81
CA MET A 1 -16.41 19.69 24.72
C MET A 1 -15.35 19.43 23.66
N LEU A 2 -14.17 18.94 24.06
CA LEU A 2 -13.13 18.52 23.13
C LEU A 2 -13.60 17.19 22.50
N THR A 3 -14.07 17.21 21.25
CA THR A 3 -14.23 15.97 20.48
C THR A 3 -12.91 15.70 19.78
N ALA A 4 -12.05 14.93 20.46
CA ALA A 4 -10.89 14.30 19.83
C ALA A 4 -11.41 13.27 18.81
N PHE A 5 -11.26 13.54 17.52
CA PHE A 5 -11.40 12.52 16.48
C PHE A 5 -10.16 11.64 16.52
N THR A 6 -10.23 10.56 17.29
CA THR A 6 -9.32 9.42 17.11
C THR A 6 -9.64 8.82 15.76
N ILE A 7 -8.78 9.06 14.77
CA ILE A 7 -8.79 8.29 13.53
C ILE A 7 -8.32 6.89 13.93
N VAL A 8 -9.28 6.02 14.25
CA VAL A 8 -9.06 4.60 14.40
C VAL A 8 -8.55 4.12 13.04
N SER A 9 -7.28 3.78 12.96
CA SER A 9 -6.78 2.96 11.86
C SER A 9 -7.52 1.64 11.94
N ASN A 10 -8.57 1.50 11.15
CA ASN A 10 -9.15 0.20 10.86
C ASN A 10 -8.05 -0.60 10.17
N LEU A 11 -7.32 -1.41 10.92
CA LEU A 11 -6.56 -2.52 10.38
C LEU A 11 -7.58 -3.58 9.95
N THR A 12 -8.28 -3.32 8.85
CA THR A 12 -9.16 -4.29 8.22
C THR A 12 -8.27 -5.27 7.46
N PHE A 13 -7.71 -6.26 8.16
CA PHE A 13 -7.08 -7.41 7.49
C PHE A 13 -8.17 -8.35 6.97
N ALA A 14 -8.92 -7.91 5.97
CA ALA A 14 -9.78 -8.76 5.16
C ALA A 14 -9.23 -8.79 3.75
N GLY A 15 -7.97 -9.21 3.63
CA GLY A 15 -7.36 -9.44 2.32
C GLY A 15 -8.08 -10.56 1.60
N ASN A 16 -8.69 -10.27 0.45
CA ASN A 16 -9.06 -11.29 -0.52
C ASN A 16 -7.79 -12.02 -1.00
N ALA A 17 -7.92 -13.22 -1.57
CA ALA A 17 -6.78 -13.95 -2.16
C ALA A 17 -5.99 -13.08 -3.16
N ASP A 18 -6.69 -12.18 -3.84
CA ASP A 18 -6.10 -11.20 -4.75
C ASP A 18 -5.23 -10.17 -4.02
N ASP A 19 -5.63 -9.68 -2.84
CA ASP A 19 -4.86 -8.72 -2.03
C ASP A 19 -3.51 -9.30 -1.60
N THR A 20 -3.51 -10.56 -1.15
CA THR A 20 -2.26 -11.23 -0.75
C THR A 20 -1.34 -11.43 -1.95
N LYS A 21 -1.90 -11.77 -3.12
CA LYS A 21 -1.14 -11.94 -4.37
C LYS A 21 -0.52 -10.61 -4.82
N TRP A 22 -1.28 -9.51 -4.80
CA TRP A 22 -0.79 -8.22 -5.25
C TRP A 22 0.25 -7.62 -4.33
N ILE A 23 0.06 -7.73 -3.01
CA ILE A 23 1.07 -7.31 -2.02
C ILE A 23 2.36 -8.13 -2.22
N ALA A 24 2.26 -9.45 -2.39
CA ALA A 24 3.44 -10.29 -2.62
C ALA A 24 4.17 -9.93 -3.91
N GLN A 25 3.44 -9.67 -5.00
CA GLN A 25 4.03 -9.22 -6.26
C GLN A 25 4.73 -7.87 -6.09
N CYS A 26 4.07 -6.90 -5.45
CA CYS A 26 4.66 -5.60 -5.16
C CYS A 26 5.95 -5.71 -4.33
N MET A 27 5.99 -6.57 -3.33
CA MET A 27 7.22 -6.81 -2.56
C MET A 27 8.34 -7.37 -3.42
N MET A 28 8.03 -8.29 -4.34
CA MET A 28 9.00 -8.87 -5.26
C MET A 28 9.50 -7.86 -6.30
N ASP A 29 8.63 -6.99 -6.79
CA ASP A 29 8.96 -5.93 -7.75
C ASP A 29 9.91 -4.90 -7.13
N ASN A 30 9.80 -4.69 -5.81
CA ASN A 30 10.55 -3.67 -5.07
C ASN A 30 11.71 -4.23 -4.23
N LYS A 31 12.00 -5.53 -4.32
CA LYS A 31 13.02 -6.19 -3.47
C LYS A 31 14.43 -5.61 -3.65
N ASP A 32 14.71 -5.01 -4.81
CA ASP A 32 16.03 -4.50 -5.20
C ASP A 32 16.14 -2.96 -5.04
N GLU A 33 15.10 -2.30 -4.51
CA GLU A 33 15.04 -0.84 -4.30
C GLU A 33 15.87 -0.36 -3.08
N GLY A 34 16.55 -1.27 -2.39
CA GLY A 34 17.44 -0.94 -1.27
C GLY A 34 16.73 -0.51 0.03
N GLN A 35 15.41 -0.65 0.09
CA GLN A 35 14.61 -0.35 1.28
C GLN A 35 14.52 -1.54 2.24
N PRO A 36 14.35 -1.29 3.55
CA PRO A 36 14.02 -2.35 4.50
C PRO A 36 12.74 -3.08 4.07
N THR A 37 12.70 -4.41 4.22
CA THR A 37 11.52 -5.22 3.85
C THR A 37 10.24 -4.72 4.51
N GLU A 38 10.30 -4.24 5.75
CA GLU A 38 9.15 -3.67 6.47
C GLU A 38 8.63 -2.38 5.82
N VAL A 39 9.51 -1.54 5.27
CA VAL A 39 9.14 -0.32 4.55
C VAL A 39 8.43 -0.69 3.24
N VAL A 40 9.01 -1.63 2.48
CA VAL A 40 8.40 -2.12 1.24
C VAL A 40 7.03 -2.76 1.50
N GLN A 41 6.92 -3.57 2.55
CA GLN A 41 5.64 -4.20 2.92
C GLN A 41 4.56 -3.15 3.25
N LYS A 42 4.87 -2.16 4.11
CA LYS A 42 3.93 -1.08 4.44
C LYS A 42 3.50 -0.28 3.22
N TYR A 43 4.43 -0.05 2.28
CA TYR A 43 4.11 0.60 1.01
C TYR A 43 3.13 -0.23 0.19
N CYS A 44 3.43 -1.51 -0.03
CA CYS A 44 2.59 -2.40 -0.83
C CYS A 44 1.19 -2.60 -0.23
N GLU A 45 1.09 -2.74 1.09
CA GLU A 45 -0.20 -2.78 1.81
C GLU A 45 -0.99 -1.47 1.62
N CYS A 46 -0.32 -0.32 1.77
CA CYS A 46 -0.95 0.97 1.56
C CYS A 46 -1.47 1.15 0.13
N MET A 47 -0.69 0.73 -0.87
CA MET A 47 -1.09 0.84 -2.26
C MET A 47 -2.26 -0.09 -2.59
N ASN A 48 -2.24 -1.33 -2.09
CA ASN A 48 -3.34 -2.27 -2.26
C ASN A 48 -4.65 -1.73 -1.69
N ASP A 49 -4.61 -1.15 -0.48
CA ASP A 49 -5.78 -0.56 0.18
C ASP A 49 -6.41 0.61 -0.60
N LYS A 50 -5.63 1.27 -1.46
CA LYS A 50 -6.09 2.39 -2.30
C LYS A 50 -6.68 1.93 -3.64
N MET A 51 -6.37 0.71 -4.08
CA MET A 51 -6.86 0.16 -5.32
C MET A 51 -8.33 -0.26 -5.20
N ASP A 52 -9.09 -0.12 -6.28
CA ASP A 52 -10.46 -0.66 -6.32
C ASP A 52 -10.43 -2.20 -6.36
N LYS A 53 -11.44 -2.83 -5.77
CA LYS A 53 -11.58 -4.30 -5.77
C LYS A 53 -11.73 -4.92 -7.17
N ASN A 54 -12.08 -4.13 -8.19
CA ASN A 54 -12.17 -4.58 -9.57
C ASN A 54 -10.93 -4.18 -10.39
N GLU A 55 -9.88 -3.66 -9.74
CA GLU A 55 -8.62 -3.37 -10.41
C GLU A 55 -7.98 -4.67 -10.90
N THR A 56 -7.43 -4.61 -12.12
CA THR A 56 -6.83 -5.77 -12.81
C THR A 56 -5.33 -5.60 -12.98
N GLN A 57 -4.82 -4.39 -12.83
CA GLN A 57 -3.40 -4.06 -12.85
C GLN A 57 -2.72 -4.51 -11.56
N SER A 58 -1.44 -4.82 -11.65
CA SER A 58 -0.58 -4.93 -10.46
C SER A 58 -0.38 -3.57 -9.79
N ILE A 59 -0.03 -3.56 -8.50
CA ILE A 59 0.32 -2.33 -7.76
C ILE A 59 1.38 -1.51 -8.52
N THR A 60 2.43 -2.17 -9.01
CA THR A 60 3.56 -1.55 -9.74
C THR A 60 3.15 -0.95 -11.09
N GLU A 61 2.12 -1.48 -11.74
CA GLU A 61 1.56 -0.89 -12.96
C GLU A 61 0.64 0.29 -12.63
N TRP A 62 -0.23 0.10 -11.64
CA TRP A 62 -1.22 1.08 -11.22
C TRP A 62 -0.58 2.36 -10.67
N GLU A 63 0.50 2.25 -9.90
CA GLU A 63 1.20 3.38 -9.28
C GLU A 63 1.77 4.40 -10.29
N LYS A 64 1.98 3.99 -11.55
CA LYS A 64 2.52 4.87 -12.60
C LYS A 64 1.56 5.99 -12.98
N THR A 65 0.26 5.76 -12.83
CA THR A 65 -0.79 6.75 -13.10
C THR A 65 -1.38 7.34 -11.82
N HIS A 66 -1.12 6.72 -10.66
CA HIS A 66 -1.62 7.12 -9.34
C HIS A 66 -0.50 7.70 -8.47
N THR A 67 0.07 8.81 -8.95
CA THR A 67 1.24 9.45 -8.34
C THR A 67 0.96 10.06 -6.96
N ALA A 68 -0.29 10.44 -6.70
CA ALA A 68 -0.71 10.98 -5.40
C ALA A 68 -0.69 9.89 -4.32
N GLU A 69 -1.26 8.72 -4.61
CA GLU A 69 -1.30 7.55 -3.75
C GLU A 69 0.10 6.98 -3.54
N LYS A 70 0.90 6.89 -4.61
CA LYS A 70 2.32 6.53 -4.51
C LYS A 70 3.07 7.43 -3.51
N LYS A 71 2.88 8.75 -3.60
CA LYS A 71 3.53 9.71 -2.69
C LYS A 71 3.02 9.55 -1.25
N GLU A 72 1.71 9.45 -1.06
CA GLU A 72 1.09 9.25 0.27
C GLU A 72 1.61 7.96 0.92
N CYS A 73 1.61 6.85 0.18
CA CYS A 73 2.04 5.55 0.68
C CYS A 73 3.55 5.47 0.91
N SER A 74 4.37 6.11 0.07
CA SER A 74 5.82 6.24 0.31
C SER A 74 6.11 7.00 1.61
N GLU A 75 5.41 8.12 1.84
CA GLU A 75 5.54 8.90 3.08
C GLU A 75 5.08 8.10 4.31
N LYS A 76 3.95 7.39 4.21
CA LYS A 76 3.40 6.55 5.29
C LYS A 76 4.31 5.36 5.62
N ALA A 77 4.94 4.76 4.61
CA ALA A 77 5.88 3.66 4.76
C ALA A 77 7.25 4.10 5.30
N GLY A 78 7.58 5.39 5.18
CA GLY A 78 8.89 5.94 5.52
C GLY A 78 9.95 5.72 4.44
N TRP A 79 9.53 5.46 3.20
CA TRP A 79 10.40 5.16 2.06
C TRP A 79 11.14 6.40 1.55
N LYS A 80 10.41 7.50 1.34
CA LYS A 80 10.86 8.82 0.86
C LYS A 80 11.85 8.84 -0.31
#